data_AF-A0A9E4EMA1-F1
#
_entry.id   AF-A0A9E4EMA1-F1
#
_cell.length_a   1.000
_cell.length_b   1.000
_cell.length_c   1.000
_cell.angle_alpha   90.00
_cell.angle_beta   90.00
_cell.angle_gamma   90.00
#
_symmetry.space_group_name_H-M   'P 1'
#
loop_
_entity.id
_entity.type
_entity.pdbx_description
1 polymer ?
#
loop_
_entity_poly.entity_id
_entity_poly.type
_entity_poly.pdbx_seq_one_letter_code
_entity_poly.pdbx_strand_id
1 'polypeptide(L)'
;MPSRLFNSHPDHGIRVPCEVMEAYVRELFLAVGTSEEHAQHMAVTLTANDLRCVFSHGTRQVRDYISQMKNGHTNPRPNVTVVSESEATAILDGDGGLGYFPSHRGTEMAIEKALNVGVSTVTTRNHFHFGAAGNYSRMALASDCIGMALSSHRYRPRPDATVMSASGGSPISIAVPTGEQPP
;
A
#
# COMPACT_ATOMS: atom_id res chain seq x y z
N MET A 1 27.20 11.82 -0.05
CA MET A 1 26.57 11.46 -1.34
C MET A 1 25.36 12.38 -1.52
N PRO A 2 25.11 12.96 -2.71
CA PRO A 2 23.91 13.74 -2.90
C PRO A 2 22.72 12.79 -2.70
N SER A 3 21.80 13.17 -1.82
CA SER A 3 20.57 12.43 -1.58
C SER A 3 19.81 12.34 -2.89
N ARG A 4 19.84 11.18 -3.55
CA ARG A 4 18.88 10.89 -4.61
C ARG A 4 17.51 10.95 -3.94
N LEU A 5 16.79 12.04 -4.16
CA LEU A 5 15.40 12.18 -3.75
C LEU A 5 14.65 11.00 -4.38
N PHE A 6 14.20 10.04 -3.58
CA PHE A 6 13.58 8.80 -4.07
C PHE A 6 12.30 9.04 -4.89
N ASN A 7 11.76 10.26 -4.83
CA ASN A 7 10.54 10.75 -5.44
C ASN A 7 10.80 11.97 -6.36
N SER A 8 11.93 12.02 -7.06
CA SER A 8 12.15 12.98 -8.14
C SER A 8 11.67 12.41 -9.48
N HIS A 9 11.12 13.28 -10.33
CA HIS A 9 10.86 12.91 -11.72
C HIS A 9 12.19 12.66 -12.45
N PRO A 10 12.23 11.77 -13.46
CA PRO A 10 13.45 11.55 -14.22
C PRO A 10 13.76 12.77 -15.11
N ASP A 11 15.04 13.10 -15.26
CA ASP A 11 15.51 14.20 -16.13
C ASP A 11 15.18 13.94 -17.62
N HIS A 12 15.08 12.66 -17.99
CA HIS A 12 14.73 12.19 -19.32
C HIS A 12 13.67 11.09 -19.23
N GLY A 13 12.66 11.15 -20.09
CA GLY A 13 11.62 10.11 -20.14
C GLY A 13 10.61 10.33 -21.26
N ILE A 14 9.78 9.32 -21.48
CA ILE A 14 8.59 9.41 -22.32
C ILE A 14 7.36 9.63 -21.44
N ARG A 15 6.42 10.45 -21.92
CA ARG A 15 5.11 10.56 -21.27
C ARG A 15 4.26 9.38 -21.70
N VAL A 16 3.74 8.65 -20.74
CA VAL A 16 2.85 7.51 -20.97
C VAL A 16 1.46 7.87 -20.41
N PRO A 17 0.38 7.74 -21.20
CA PRO A 17 -0.98 7.92 -20.70
C PRO A 17 -1.28 6.96 -19.54
N CYS A 18 -2.11 7.40 -18.59
CA CYS A 18 -2.45 6.64 -17.38
C CYS A 18 -3.02 5.27 -17.72
N GLU A 19 -3.96 5.25 -18.66
CA GLU A 19 -4.70 4.07 -19.09
C GLU A 19 -3.78 3.04 -19.75
N VAL A 20 -2.78 3.51 -20.50
CA VAL A 20 -1.76 2.66 -21.14
C VAL A 20 -0.85 2.03 -20.08
N MET A 21 -0.43 2.81 -19.09
CA MET A 21 0.39 2.31 -17.99
C MET A 21 -0.39 1.29 -17.14
N GLU A 22 -1.63 1.59 -16.80
CA GLU A 22 -2.50 0.68 -16.03
C GLU A 22 -2.71 -0.65 -16.78
N ALA A 23 -3.04 -0.61 -18.07
CA ALA A 23 -3.20 -1.82 -18.86
C ALA A 23 -1.93 -2.68 -18.87
N TYR A 24 -0.77 -2.06 -19.07
CA TYR A 24 0.52 -2.74 -19.06
C TYR A 24 0.83 -3.37 -17.70
N VAL A 25 0.67 -2.62 -16.60
CA VAL A 25 0.93 -3.13 -15.25
C VAL A 25 -0.03 -4.27 -14.90
N ARG A 26 -1.30 -4.18 -15.28
CA ARG A 26 -2.29 -5.24 -15.08
C ARG A 26 -1.86 -6.53 -15.78
N GLU A 27 -1.48 -6.46 -17.06
CA GLU A 27 -1.01 -7.61 -17.83
C GLU A 27 0.19 -8.31 -17.17
N LEU A 28 1.14 -7.52 -16.65
CA LEU A 28 2.30 -8.06 -15.95
C LEU A 28 1.92 -8.82 -14.66
N PHE A 29 0.96 -8.32 -13.87
CA PHE A 29 0.47 -9.02 -12.69
C PHE A 29 -0.33 -10.28 -13.04
N LEU A 30 -1.12 -10.26 -14.12
CA LEU A 30 -1.83 -11.44 -14.61
C LEU A 30 -0.86 -12.54 -15.04
N ALA A 31 0.23 -12.16 -15.71
CA ALA A 31 1.26 -13.09 -16.18
C ALA A 31 1.98 -13.85 -15.06
N VAL A 32 1.93 -13.36 -13.81
CA VAL A 32 2.51 -14.02 -12.63
C VAL A 32 1.46 -14.71 -11.76
N GLY A 33 0.25 -14.87 -12.30
CA GLY A 33 -0.79 -15.69 -11.71
C GLY A 33 -1.64 -14.99 -10.66
N THR A 34 -1.69 -13.66 -10.62
CA THR A 34 -2.68 -12.95 -9.77
C THR A 34 -4.13 -13.18 -10.27
N SER A 35 -5.12 -12.74 -9.50
CA SER A 35 -6.51 -12.62 -9.97
C SER A 35 -6.68 -11.33 -10.78
N GLU A 36 -7.74 -11.24 -11.60
CA GLU A 36 -8.09 -10.03 -12.35
C GLU A 36 -8.27 -8.82 -11.42
N GLU A 37 -8.99 -9.03 -10.32
CA GLU A 37 -9.22 -8.02 -9.27
C GLU A 37 -7.91 -7.49 -8.68
N HIS A 38 -7.00 -8.39 -8.28
CA HIS A 38 -5.72 -8.01 -7.72
C HIS A 38 -4.83 -7.30 -8.74
N ALA A 39 -4.80 -7.77 -9.98
CA ALA A 39 -4.03 -7.15 -11.05
C ALA A 39 -4.52 -5.72 -11.34
N GLN A 40 -5.85 -5.54 -11.43
CA GLN A 40 -6.46 -4.23 -11.65
C GLN A 40 -6.20 -3.29 -10.46
N HIS A 41 -6.37 -3.77 -9.23
CA HIS A 41 -6.10 -2.98 -8.03
C HIS A 41 -4.64 -2.48 -7.98
N MET A 42 -3.68 -3.36 -8.29
CA MET A 42 -2.26 -2.99 -8.34
C MET A 42 -1.97 -1.99 -9.45
N ALA A 43 -2.53 -2.18 -10.65
CA ALA A 43 -2.34 -1.29 -11.79
C ALA A 43 -2.78 0.15 -11.48
N VAL A 44 -4.01 0.31 -11.00
CA VAL A 44 -4.57 1.63 -10.63
C VAL A 44 -3.75 2.25 -9.50
N THR A 45 -3.46 1.49 -8.44
CA THR A 45 -2.78 2.03 -7.25
C THR A 45 -1.37 2.49 -7.55
N LEU A 46 -0.59 1.70 -8.29
CA LEU A 46 0.80 2.05 -8.61
C LEU A 46 0.88 3.22 -9.58
N THR A 47 -0.04 3.29 -10.56
CA THR A 47 -0.09 4.42 -11.50
C THR A 47 -0.55 5.70 -10.79
N ALA A 48 -1.54 5.62 -9.90
CA ALA A 48 -1.97 6.74 -9.07
C ALA A 48 -0.85 7.27 -8.16
N ASN A 49 0.03 6.39 -7.66
CA ASN A 49 1.22 6.80 -6.91
C ASN A 49 2.20 7.59 -7.77
N ASP A 50 2.43 7.20 -9.02
CA ASP A 50 3.27 7.95 -9.95
C ASP A 50 2.68 9.33 -10.27
N LEU A 51 1.35 9.42 -10.47
CA LEU A 51 0.65 10.70 -10.68
C LEU A 51 0.76 11.65 -9.49
N ARG A 52 0.96 11.11 -8.28
CA ARG A 52 1.20 11.88 -7.06
C ARG A 52 2.69 12.14 -6.79
N CYS A 53 3.55 11.86 -7.76
CA CYS A 53 5.01 11.94 -7.63
C CYS A 53 5.59 11.05 -6.52
N VAL A 54 4.87 10.02 -6.09
CA VAL A 54 5.34 9.02 -5.11
C VAL A 54 5.97 7.85 -5.88
N PHE A 55 6.92 8.16 -6.76
CA PHE A 55 7.57 7.18 -7.64
C PHE A 55 8.18 6.02 -6.85
N SER A 56 8.60 6.27 -5.61
CA SER A 56 9.12 5.22 -4.74
C SER A 56 8.20 4.07 -4.44
N HIS A 57 6.91 4.28 -4.57
CA HIS A 57 5.88 3.30 -4.30
C HIS A 57 4.93 3.15 -5.50
N GLY A 58 5.30 3.68 -6.68
CA GLY A 58 4.53 3.56 -7.92
C GLY A 58 5.03 2.44 -8.83
N THR A 59 4.89 2.61 -10.14
CA THR A 59 5.08 1.51 -11.12
C THR A 59 6.50 0.95 -11.17
N ARG A 60 7.50 1.69 -10.70
CA ARG A 60 8.88 1.18 -10.57
C ARG A 60 8.98 -0.08 -9.69
N GLN A 61 8.03 -0.29 -8.78
CA GLN A 61 8.01 -1.43 -7.86
C GLN A 61 7.52 -2.74 -8.51
N VAL A 62 6.88 -2.66 -9.69
CA VAL A 62 6.27 -3.81 -10.37
C VAL A 62 7.28 -4.95 -10.55
N ARG A 63 8.50 -4.62 -11.01
CA ARG A 63 9.57 -5.60 -11.22
C ARG A 63 9.88 -6.39 -9.94
N ASP A 64 10.00 -5.69 -8.81
CA ASP A 64 10.40 -6.29 -7.55
C ASP A 64 9.25 -7.15 -6.98
N TYR A 65 8.00 -6.68 -7.07
CA TYR A 65 6.83 -7.48 -6.65
C TYR A 65 6.65 -8.75 -7.49
N ILE A 66 6.79 -8.65 -8.81
CA ILE A 66 6.76 -9.80 -9.70
C ILE A 66 7.86 -10.79 -9.37
N SER A 67 9.09 -10.31 -9.14
CA SER A 67 10.20 -11.17 -8.72
C SER A 67 9.88 -11.92 -7.42
N GLN A 68 9.31 -11.24 -6.43
CA GLN A 68 8.91 -11.86 -5.16
C GLN A 68 7.84 -12.94 -5.34
N MET A 69 6.85 -12.71 -6.21
CA MET A 69 5.82 -13.72 -6.53
C MET A 69 6.41 -14.91 -7.28
N LYS A 70 7.23 -14.68 -8.31
CA LYS A 70 7.88 -15.75 -9.10
C LYS A 70 8.80 -16.64 -8.25
N ASN A 71 9.44 -16.07 -7.25
CA ASN A 71 10.31 -16.80 -6.32
C ASN A 71 9.54 -17.47 -5.16
N GLY A 72 8.21 -17.39 -5.13
CA GLY A 72 7.40 -17.99 -4.07
C GLY A 72 7.50 -17.29 -2.71
N HIS A 73 8.08 -16.09 -2.65
CA HIS A 73 8.20 -15.30 -1.41
C HIS A 73 6.94 -14.52 -1.07
N THR A 74 6.00 -14.40 -2.00
CA THR A 74 4.75 -13.66 -1.84
C THR A 74 3.65 -14.41 -2.57
N ASN A 75 2.51 -14.59 -1.91
CA ASN A 75 1.36 -15.26 -2.49
C ASN A 75 0.73 -14.36 -3.58
N PRO A 76 0.65 -14.81 -4.86
CA PRO A 76 0.00 -14.03 -5.92
C PRO A 76 -1.54 -14.05 -5.84
N ARG A 77 -2.12 -15.01 -5.11
CA ARG A 77 -3.57 -15.16 -4.90
C ARG A 77 -3.90 -15.27 -3.41
N PRO A 78 -3.60 -14.24 -2.61
CA PRO A 78 -3.88 -14.28 -1.17
C PRO A 78 -5.37 -14.32 -0.91
N ASN A 79 -5.77 -15.16 0.04
CA ASN A 79 -7.12 -15.12 0.62
C ASN A 79 -7.11 -14.25 1.88
N VAL A 80 -7.49 -12.97 1.74
CA VAL A 80 -7.56 -12.05 2.88
C VAL A 80 -8.71 -12.46 3.80
N THR A 81 -8.42 -12.69 5.09
CA THR A 81 -9.42 -13.16 6.07
C THR A 81 -9.45 -12.29 7.32
N VAL A 82 -10.62 -12.18 7.94
CA VAL A 82 -10.77 -11.54 9.26
C VAL A 82 -10.47 -12.58 10.33
N VAL A 83 -9.48 -12.30 11.17
CA VAL A 83 -9.00 -13.19 12.25
C VAL A 83 -9.77 -12.93 13.54
N SER A 84 -10.08 -11.66 13.81
CA SER A 84 -10.79 -11.22 15.01
C SER A 84 -11.46 -9.88 14.71
N GLU A 85 -12.63 -9.67 15.31
CA GLU A 85 -13.45 -8.50 15.06
C GLU A 85 -14.23 -8.10 16.31
N SER A 86 -14.29 -6.80 16.55
CA SER A 86 -15.18 -6.15 17.52
C SER A 86 -15.89 -4.97 16.83
N GLU A 87 -16.69 -4.22 17.60
CA GLU A 87 -17.41 -3.07 17.08
C GLU A 87 -16.47 -1.99 16.49
N ALA A 88 -15.37 -1.70 17.20
CA ALA A 88 -14.40 -0.65 16.84
C ALA A 88 -13.07 -1.19 16.31
N THR A 89 -12.83 -2.50 16.27
CA THR A 89 -11.53 -3.05 15.85
C THR A 89 -11.66 -4.31 14.99
N ALA A 90 -10.65 -4.57 14.16
CA ALA A 90 -10.49 -5.85 13.49
C ALA A 90 -9.02 -6.20 13.24
N ILE A 91 -8.75 -7.49 13.06
CA ILE A 91 -7.44 -8.01 12.63
C ILE A 91 -7.65 -8.79 11.34
N LEU A 92 -6.92 -8.44 10.27
CA LEU A 92 -6.94 -9.15 8.99
C LEU A 92 -5.62 -9.87 8.75
N ASP A 93 -5.70 -11.09 8.23
CA ASP A 93 -4.57 -11.86 7.73
C ASP A 93 -4.47 -11.71 6.20
N GLY A 94 -3.29 -11.36 5.70
CA GLY A 94 -3.02 -11.14 4.29
C GLY A 94 -2.54 -12.37 3.51
N ASP A 95 -2.48 -13.55 4.16
CA ASP A 95 -2.17 -14.83 3.52
C ASP A 95 -0.86 -14.82 2.71
N GLY A 96 0.16 -14.15 3.25
CA GLY A 96 1.49 -14.02 2.64
C GLY A 96 1.52 -13.18 1.35
N GLY A 97 0.42 -12.54 0.98
CA GLY A 97 0.29 -11.72 -0.23
C GLY A 97 0.94 -10.34 -0.11
N LEU A 98 0.74 -9.52 -1.14
CA LEU A 98 1.08 -8.10 -1.07
C LEU A 98 0.19 -7.40 -0.04
N GLY A 99 0.76 -6.46 0.71
CA GLY A 99 0.05 -5.74 1.78
C GLY A 99 -1.06 -4.82 1.27
N TYR A 100 -1.10 -4.54 -0.03
CA TYR A 100 -2.11 -3.71 -0.69
C TYR A 100 -3.54 -4.23 -0.43
N PHE A 101 -3.75 -5.55 -0.56
CA PHE A 101 -5.08 -6.15 -0.46
C PHE A 101 -5.64 -6.14 0.97
N PRO A 102 -4.94 -6.67 2.01
CA PRO A 102 -5.46 -6.61 3.36
C PRO A 102 -5.55 -5.16 3.89
N SER A 103 -4.65 -4.27 3.47
CA SER A 103 -4.66 -2.86 3.93
C SER A 103 -5.80 -2.07 3.31
N HIS A 104 -6.11 -2.27 2.02
CA HIS A 104 -7.26 -1.65 1.38
C HIS A 104 -8.56 -2.10 2.04
N ARG A 105 -8.81 -3.41 2.10
CA ARG A 105 -10.00 -3.98 2.75
C ARG A 105 -10.10 -3.59 4.22
N GLY A 106 -8.97 -3.60 4.94
CA GLY A 106 -8.93 -3.20 6.35
C GLY A 106 -9.25 -1.72 6.55
N THR A 107 -8.88 -0.87 5.60
CA THR A 107 -9.22 0.56 5.64
C THR A 107 -10.71 0.78 5.36
N GLU A 108 -11.31 0.06 4.41
CA GLU A 108 -12.76 0.09 4.17
C GLU A 108 -13.53 -0.31 5.45
N MET A 109 -13.13 -1.42 6.08
CA MET A 109 -13.71 -1.86 7.35
C MET A 109 -13.50 -0.84 8.48
N ALA A 110 -12.34 -0.17 8.54
CA ALA A 110 -12.08 0.85 9.53
C ALA A 110 -13.02 2.05 9.37
N ILE A 111 -13.22 2.52 8.13
CA ILE A 111 -14.13 3.62 7.81
C ILE A 111 -15.57 3.24 8.18
N GLU A 112 -16.05 2.08 7.74
CA GLU A 112 -17.40 1.60 8.04
C GLU A 112 -17.67 1.55 9.55
N LYS A 113 -16.73 0.99 10.32
CA LYS A 113 -16.84 0.92 11.78
C LYS A 113 -16.78 2.31 12.42
N ALA A 114 -15.87 3.18 11.97
CA ALA A 114 -15.75 4.53 12.51
C ALA A 114 -17.03 5.36 12.29
N LEU A 115 -17.73 5.17 11.18
CA LEU A 115 -19.03 5.80 10.94
C LEU A 115 -20.11 5.34 11.93
N ASN A 116 -20.01 4.11 12.43
CA ASN A 116 -20.97 3.56 13.39
C ASN A 116 -20.67 3.94 14.84
N VAL A 117 -19.39 3.92 15.25
CA VAL A 117 -19.00 4.09 16.68
C VAL A 117 -18.06 5.27 16.95
N GLY A 118 -17.82 6.12 15.95
CA GLY A 118 -17.01 7.34 16.05
C GLY A 118 -15.50 7.14 15.85
N VAL A 119 -14.95 5.99 16.23
CA VAL A 119 -13.52 5.67 16.03
C VAL A 119 -13.32 4.18 15.78
N SER A 120 -12.41 3.83 14.88
CA SER A 120 -12.06 2.44 14.61
C SER A 120 -10.58 2.26 14.31
N THR A 121 -10.05 1.08 14.63
CA THR A 121 -8.67 0.68 14.28
C THR A 121 -8.65 -0.73 13.73
N VAL A 122 -8.07 -0.90 12.54
CA VAL A 122 -7.87 -2.22 11.93
C VAL A 122 -6.39 -2.50 11.77
N THR A 123 -5.98 -3.71 12.15
CA THR A 123 -4.60 -4.20 12.00
C THR A 123 -4.53 -5.26 10.92
N THR A 124 -3.57 -5.14 10.00
CA THR A 124 -3.28 -6.17 9.01
C THR A 124 -1.96 -6.87 9.34
N ARG A 125 -1.89 -8.18 9.09
CA ARG A 125 -0.69 -8.98 9.34
C ARG A 125 -0.45 -10.02 8.24
N ASN A 126 0.68 -10.70 8.33
CA ASN A 126 1.06 -11.79 7.42
C ASN A 126 0.98 -11.37 5.94
N HIS A 127 1.61 -10.25 5.60
CA HIS A 127 1.72 -9.78 4.23
C HIS A 127 3.10 -9.18 3.96
N PHE A 128 3.41 -8.96 2.68
CA PHE A 128 4.60 -8.25 2.22
C PHE A 128 4.37 -6.72 2.27
N HIS A 129 5.10 -5.98 1.45
CA HIS A 129 5.04 -4.53 1.39
C HIS A 129 3.62 -4.02 1.09
N PHE A 130 3.18 -2.98 1.80
CA PHE A 130 1.86 -2.38 1.67
C PHE A 130 1.84 -1.11 0.81
N GLY A 131 2.93 -0.71 0.16
CA GLY A 131 2.94 0.50 -0.66
C GLY A 131 2.98 1.79 0.14
N ALA A 132 2.47 2.87 -0.45
CA ALA A 132 2.48 4.19 0.17
C ALA A 132 1.38 4.30 1.23
N ALA A 133 1.74 4.63 2.48
CA ALA A 133 0.78 4.80 3.58
C ALA A 133 -0.37 5.77 3.25
N GLY A 134 -0.07 6.81 2.45
CA GLY A 134 -1.06 7.79 1.99
C GLY A 134 -2.21 7.20 1.17
N ASN A 135 -2.06 5.99 0.62
CA ASN A 135 -3.14 5.34 -0.13
C ASN A 135 -4.30 4.95 0.77
N TYR A 136 -4.01 4.65 2.05
CA TYR A 136 -4.99 4.21 3.03
C TYR A 136 -5.57 5.39 3.80
N SER A 137 -4.72 6.29 4.31
CA SER A 137 -5.19 7.46 5.07
C SER A 137 -6.17 8.31 4.25
N ARG A 138 -5.90 8.51 2.95
CA ARG A 138 -6.78 9.29 2.07
C ARG A 138 -8.12 8.62 1.74
N MET A 139 -8.29 7.32 1.93
CA MET A 139 -9.59 6.67 1.69
C MET A 139 -10.68 7.23 2.63
N ALA A 140 -10.29 7.60 3.86
CA ALA A 140 -11.20 8.15 4.86
C ALA A 140 -11.80 9.52 4.47
N LEU A 141 -11.12 10.27 3.59
CA LEU A 141 -11.56 11.59 3.14
C LEU A 141 -12.91 11.53 2.40
N ALA A 142 -13.19 10.44 1.69
CA ALA A 142 -14.47 10.26 0.98
C ALA A 142 -15.68 10.14 1.92
N SER A 143 -15.43 9.88 3.21
CA SER A 143 -16.46 9.72 4.25
C SER A 143 -16.36 10.80 5.33
N ASP A 144 -15.74 11.93 5.02
CA ASP A 144 -15.50 13.05 5.97
C ASP A 144 -14.84 12.60 7.28
N CYS A 145 -13.99 11.58 7.20
CA CYS A 145 -13.27 11.00 8.33
C CYS A 145 -11.78 11.38 8.29
N ILE A 146 -11.17 11.51 9.47
CA ILE A 146 -9.71 11.56 9.61
C ILE A 146 -9.15 10.15 9.40
N GLY A 147 -8.20 10.00 8.49
CA GLY A 147 -7.55 8.73 8.21
C GLY A 147 -6.10 8.70 8.71
N MET A 148 -5.71 7.63 9.38
CA MET A 148 -4.33 7.38 9.80
C MET A 148 -3.86 6.00 9.31
N ALA A 149 -2.65 5.95 8.76
CA ALA A 149 -2.04 4.72 8.28
C ALA A 149 -0.57 4.66 8.69
N LEU A 150 -0.17 3.52 9.24
CA LEU A 150 1.19 3.27 9.70
C LEU A 150 1.59 1.82 9.41
N SER A 151 2.88 1.59 9.21
CA SER A 151 3.42 0.24 9.01
C SER A 151 4.85 0.16 9.52
N SER A 152 5.26 -1.04 9.94
CA SER A 152 6.63 -1.34 10.31
C SER A 152 7.37 -2.04 9.18
N HIS A 153 8.65 -1.70 9.01
CA HIS A 153 9.50 -2.45 8.09
C HIS A 153 9.94 -3.80 8.68
N ARG A 154 10.12 -4.79 7.80
CA ARG A 154 10.85 -6.01 8.15
C ARG A 154 12.31 -5.65 8.43
N TYR A 155 12.72 -5.78 9.69
CA TYR A 155 14.11 -5.60 10.11
C TYR A 155 14.78 -6.95 10.34
N ARG A 156 15.95 -7.16 9.75
CA ARG A 156 16.84 -8.28 10.07
C ARG A 156 18.03 -7.73 10.86
N PRO A 157 18.16 -8.06 12.15
CA PRO A 157 19.30 -7.62 12.96
C PRO A 157 20.61 -8.06 12.32
N ARG A 158 21.60 -7.17 12.33
CA ARG A 158 22.98 -7.49 11.97
C ARG A 158 23.90 -7.15 13.15
N PRO A 159 25.03 -7.86 13.33
CA PRO A 159 25.94 -7.60 14.45
C PRO A 159 26.47 -6.16 14.51
N ASP A 160 26.52 -5.47 13.37
CA ASP A 160 26.99 -4.09 13.22
C ASP A 160 25.87 -3.03 13.27
N ALA A 161 24.60 -3.45 13.36
CA ALA A 161 23.47 -2.55 13.27
C ALA A 161 23.16 -1.87 14.62
N THR A 162 22.95 -0.56 14.60
CA THR A 162 22.53 0.21 15.78
C THR A 162 21.05 -0.02 16.09
N VAL A 163 20.62 0.30 17.32
CA VAL A 163 19.19 0.28 17.71
C VAL A 163 18.31 1.12 16.78
N MET A 164 18.84 2.24 16.26
CA MET A 164 18.12 3.12 15.33
C MET A 164 17.82 2.45 13.97
N SER A 165 18.65 1.47 13.58
CA SER A 165 18.45 0.68 12.36
C SER A 165 17.16 -0.13 12.40
N ALA A 166 16.65 -0.46 13.60
CA ALA A 166 15.46 -1.26 13.79
C ALA A 166 14.16 -0.53 13.42
N SER A 167 14.14 0.81 13.54
CA SER A 167 12.99 1.63 13.16
C SER A 167 12.69 1.53 11.66
N GLY A 168 13.74 1.39 10.84
CA GLY A 168 13.62 1.38 9.39
C GLY A 168 12.99 2.68 8.84
N GLY A 169 12.48 2.62 7.61
CA GLY A 169 11.74 3.73 6.97
C GLY A 169 10.25 3.73 7.29
N SER A 170 9.85 3.29 8.49
CA SER A 170 8.46 2.96 8.84
C SER A 170 7.56 4.19 8.69
N PRO A 171 6.61 4.20 7.74
CA PRO A 171 5.86 5.41 7.45
C PRO A 171 4.73 5.62 8.46
N ILE A 172 4.42 6.89 8.70
CA ILE A 172 3.14 7.35 9.24
C ILE A 172 2.52 8.34 8.24
N SER A 173 1.23 8.19 7.97
CA SER A 173 0.46 9.10 7.13
C SER A 173 -0.85 9.45 7.83
N ILE A 174 -1.21 10.73 7.78
CA ILE A 174 -2.46 11.28 8.31
C ILE A 174 -3.12 12.08 7.18
N ALA A 175 -4.42 11.92 7.01
CA ALA A 175 -5.23 12.71 6.10
C ALA A 175 -6.43 13.28 6.86
N VAL A 176 -6.70 14.57 6.70
CA VAL A 176 -7.76 15.30 7.42
C VAL A 176 -8.65 15.99 6.39
N PRO A 177 -9.99 15.88 6.48
CA PRO A 177 -10.89 16.64 5.62
C PRO A 177 -10.71 18.16 5.81
N THR A 178 -10.71 18.91 4.71
CA THR A 178 -10.45 20.37 4.70
C THR A 178 -11.56 21.17 4.01
N GLY A 179 -12.75 20.56 3.82
CA GLY A 179 -13.87 21.18 3.11
C GLY A 179 -13.55 21.37 1.63
N GLU A 180 -13.47 22.63 1.17
CA GLU A 180 -13.22 22.97 -0.23
C GLU A 180 -11.73 23.04 -0.61
N GLN A 181 -10.82 22.96 0.38
CA GLN A 181 -9.39 23.04 0.12
C GLN A 181 -8.81 21.65 -0.21
N PRO A 182 -7.63 21.58 -0.85
CA PRO A 182 -6.89 20.33 -0.94
C PRO A 182 -6.54 19.79 0.47
N PRO A 183 -6.70 18.49 0.72
CA PRO A 183 -6.34 17.83 1.98
C PRO A 183 -4.85 17.45 2.05
#